data_AF-A0A5B1QGV6-F1
#
_entry.id   AF-A0A5B1QGV6-F1
#
_cell.length_a   1.000
_cell.length_b   1.000
_cell.length_c   1.000
_cell.angle_alpha   90.00
_cell.angle_beta   90.00
_cell.angle_gamma   90.00
#
_symmetry.space_group_name_H-M   'P 1'
#
loop_
_entity.id
_entity.type
_entity.pdbx_description
1 polymer ?
#
loop_
_entity_poly.entity_id
_entity_poly.type
_entity_poly.pdbx_seq_one_letter_code
_entity_poly.pdbx_strand_id
1 'polypeptide(L)'
;DDSENRDKGGHTEPRDINEPWPYVFKSGDAVWVRSKTGTWYYGRVLGKYVRKGQTRENENTLYSVIYRRCVRRCFAPMLGEIKPDTPHTRHLL
;
A
#
# COMPACT_ATOMS: atom_id res chain seq x y z
N ASP A 1 -16.00 9.08 -36.91
CA ASP A 1 -16.62 8.78 -35.62
C ASP A 1 -15.92 7.53 -35.10
N ASP A 2 -14.78 7.70 -34.44
CA ASP A 2 -14.07 6.58 -33.80
C ASP A 2 -12.93 7.13 -32.94
N SER A 3 -13.19 7.35 -31.65
CA SER A 3 -12.19 7.56 -30.60
C SER A 3 -12.88 7.58 -29.23
N GLU A 4 -13.62 6.52 -28.90
CA GLU A 4 -13.96 6.27 -27.50
C GLU A 4 -12.73 5.68 -26.79
N ASN A 5 -11.80 6.58 -26.45
CA ASN A 5 -10.74 6.31 -25.49
C ASN A 5 -11.40 5.99 -24.13
N ARG A 6 -11.62 4.69 -23.88
CA ARG A 6 -12.07 4.19 -22.59
C ARG A 6 -10.92 4.27 -21.59
N ASP A 7 -10.61 5.48 -21.15
CA ASP A 7 -9.85 5.70 -19.92
C ASP A 7 -10.74 5.32 -18.73
N LYS A 8 -10.90 4.01 -18.51
CA LYS A 8 -11.33 3.49 -17.22
C LYS A 8 -10.14 3.70 -16.30
N GLY A 9 -10.23 4.68 -15.39
CA GLY A 9 -9.21 5.02 -14.39
C GLY A 9 -8.69 3.81 -13.60
N GLY A 10 -7.77 3.08 -14.22
CA GLY A 10 -7.12 1.91 -13.67
C GLY A 10 -5.98 2.42 -12.83
N HIS A 11 -6.05 2.20 -11.52
CA HIS A 11 -4.88 2.30 -10.68
C HIS A 11 -3.87 1.26 -11.17
N THR A 12 -2.97 1.67 -12.07
CA THR A 12 -1.95 0.81 -12.64
C THR A 12 -1.09 0.24 -11.53
N GLU A 13 -0.83 -1.06 -11.60
CA GLU A 13 0.12 -1.71 -10.69
C GLU A 13 1.48 -0.99 -10.77
N PRO A 14 2.20 -0.85 -9.64
CA PRO A 14 3.47 -0.14 -9.60
C PRO A 14 4.53 -0.89 -10.42
N ARG A 15 5.46 -0.18 -11.06
CA ARG A 15 6.57 -0.78 -11.81
C ARG A 15 7.77 -1.10 -10.93
N ASP A 16 7.90 -0.41 -9.81
CA ASP A 16 8.93 -0.62 -8.79
C ASP A 16 8.30 -0.82 -7.41
N ILE A 17 8.96 -1.61 -6.55
CA ILE A 17 8.44 -1.93 -5.22
C ILE A 17 8.34 -0.69 -4.31
N ASN A 18 9.16 0.33 -4.52
CA ASN A 18 9.18 1.56 -3.73
C ASN A 18 8.25 2.64 -4.28
N GLU A 19 7.62 2.44 -5.44
CA GLU A 19 6.68 3.42 -5.99
C GLU A 19 5.46 3.59 -5.08
N PRO A 20 4.87 4.79 -4.98
CA PRO A 20 3.55 4.95 -4.37
C PRO A 20 2.49 4.10 -5.07
N TRP A 21 1.58 3.48 -4.32
CA TRP A 21 0.41 2.80 -4.89
C TRP A 21 -0.83 3.11 -4.04
N PRO A 22 -1.85 3.82 -4.55
CA PRO A 22 -3.08 4.16 -3.80
C PRO A 22 -4.00 2.94 -3.55
N TYR A 23 -3.43 1.79 -3.23
CA TYR A 23 -4.16 0.59 -2.88
C TYR A 23 -4.89 0.78 -1.54
N VAL A 24 -6.14 0.34 -1.48
CA VAL A 24 -6.97 0.40 -0.28
C VAL A 24 -6.99 -0.98 0.39
N PHE A 25 -6.45 -1.04 1.61
CA PHE A 25 -6.35 -2.27 2.37
C PHE A 25 -7.51 -2.45 3.36
N LYS A 26 -7.80 -3.71 3.69
CA LYS A 26 -8.77 -4.13 4.71
C LYS A 26 -8.06 -4.82 5.87
N SER A 27 -8.69 -4.82 7.05
CA SER A 27 -8.22 -5.62 8.18
C SER A 27 -8.15 -7.10 7.80
N GLY A 28 -7.04 -7.75 8.14
CA GLY A 28 -6.76 -9.14 7.79
C GLY A 28 -5.94 -9.34 6.52
N ASP A 29 -5.87 -8.33 5.63
CA ASP A 29 -5.13 -8.42 4.37
C ASP A 29 -3.65 -8.76 4.61
N ALA A 30 -3.15 -9.68 3.79
CA ALA A 30 -1.73 -10.00 3.71
C ALA A 30 -1.00 -8.91 2.92
N VAL A 31 0.12 -8.44 3.46
CA VAL A 31 0.86 -7.31 2.90
C VAL A 31 2.36 -7.49 3.04
N TRP A 32 3.10 -6.76 2.21
CA TRP A 32 4.53 -6.54 2.35
C TRP A 32 4.76 -5.11 2.83
N VAL A 33 5.61 -4.93 3.84
CA VAL A 33 5.95 -3.62 4.41
C VAL A 33 7.45 -3.38 4.45
N ARG A 34 7.86 -2.16 4.09
CA ARG A 34 9.26 -1.76 4.07
C ARG A 34 9.68 -1.21 5.43
N SER A 35 10.71 -1.81 6.03
CA SER A 35 11.32 -1.30 7.26
C SER A 35 12.16 -0.04 7.00
N LYS A 36 12.59 0.64 8.08
CA LYS A 36 13.45 1.83 7.98
C LYS A 36 14.81 1.51 7.31
N THR A 37 15.26 0.26 7.36
CA THR A 37 16.51 -0.19 6.74
C THR A 37 16.32 -0.63 5.29
N GLY A 38 15.13 -0.45 4.71
CA GLY A 38 14.83 -0.82 3.32
C GLY A 38 14.42 -2.29 3.12
N THR A 39 14.56 -3.15 4.13
CA THR A 39 14.15 -4.56 4.04
C THR A 39 12.63 -4.69 4.07
N TRP A 40 12.08 -5.51 3.17
CA TRP A 40 10.67 -5.85 3.10
C TRP A 40 10.30 -7.04 3.98
N TYR A 41 9.16 -6.94 4.65
CA TYR A 41 8.66 -7.98 5.54
C TYR A 41 7.20 -8.30 5.25
N TYR A 42 6.87 -9.59 5.29
CA TYR A 42 5.49 -10.05 5.26
C TYR A 42 4.77 -9.70 6.57
N GLY A 43 3.51 -9.29 6.46
CA GLY A 43 2.67 -8.91 7.59
C GLY A 43 1.18 -9.01 7.30
N ARG A 44 0.38 -8.58 8.28
CA ARG A 44 -1.07 -8.50 8.17
C ARG A 44 -1.59 -7.16 8.64
N VAL A 45 -2.57 -6.62 7.92
CA VAL A 45 -3.24 -5.37 8.30
C VAL A 45 -4.12 -5.63 9.51
N LEU A 46 -3.95 -4.83 10.56
CA LEU A 46 -4.81 -4.82 11.75
C LEU A 46 -6.01 -3.88 11.55
N GLY A 47 -5.79 -2.74 10.87
CA GLY A 47 -6.85 -1.78 10.56
C GLY A 47 -6.35 -0.46 9.98
N LYS A 48 -7.29 0.36 9.54
CA LYS A 48 -7.07 1.67 8.93
C LYS A 48 -7.13 2.77 9.98
N TYR A 49 -6.14 3.65 9.98
CA TYR A 49 -6.12 4.91 10.72
C TYR A 49 -6.14 6.06 9.70
N VAL A 50 -7.22 6.84 9.70
CA VAL A 50 -7.27 8.11 8.96
C VAL A 50 -6.86 9.21 9.92
N ARG A 51 -5.70 9.85 9.69
CA ARG A 51 -5.39 11.09 10.41
C ARG A 51 -6.27 12.20 9.84
N LYS A 52 -7.38 12.52 10.51
CA LYS A 52 -8.19 13.71 10.19
C LYS A 52 -7.38 14.94 10.61
N GLY A 53 -6.91 15.76 9.67
CA GLY A 53 -6.19 16.98 10.05
C GLY A 53 -5.73 17.93 8.95
N GLN A 54 -5.18 17.47 7.83
CA GLN A 54 -4.56 18.39 6.87
C GLN A 54 -4.53 17.79 5.45
N THR A 55 -5.39 18.30 4.58
CA THR A 55 -5.41 18.12 3.10
C THR A 55 -5.75 16.73 2.51
N ARG A 56 -6.07 16.78 1.20
CA ARG A 56 -6.73 15.81 0.30
C ARG A 56 -6.62 14.34 0.74
N GLU A 57 -7.75 13.67 0.80
CA GLU A 57 -8.10 12.41 1.49
C GLU A 57 -7.14 11.19 1.40
N ASN A 58 -6.10 11.22 0.56
CA ASN A 58 -5.19 10.10 0.32
C ASN A 58 -3.80 10.23 0.96
N GLU A 59 -3.33 11.44 1.30
CA GLU A 59 -2.01 11.63 1.91
C GLU A 59 -1.96 11.23 3.39
N ASN A 60 -3.13 11.11 4.03
CA ASN A 60 -3.26 10.88 5.47
C ASN A 60 -3.72 9.47 5.87
N THR A 61 -3.89 8.57 4.89
CA THR A 61 -4.33 7.20 5.18
C THR A 61 -3.13 6.36 5.61
N LEU A 62 -3.18 5.90 6.86
CA LEU A 62 -2.19 4.99 7.44
C LEU A 62 -2.84 3.64 7.75
N TYR A 63 -2.14 2.55 7.49
CA TYR A 63 -2.57 1.21 7.84
C TYR A 63 -1.67 0.65 8.93
N SER A 64 -2.28 0.21 10.04
CA SER A 64 -1.52 -0.48 11.08
C SER A 64 -1.31 -1.93 10.66
N VAL A 65 -0.07 -2.38 10.67
CA VAL A 65 0.34 -3.71 10.25
C VAL A 65 1.12 -4.37 11.38
N ILE A 66 0.84 -5.66 11.61
CA ILE A 66 1.69 -6.54 12.41
C ILE A 66 2.61 -7.35 11.49
N TYR A 67 3.90 -7.34 11.78
CA TYR A 67 4.93 -8.05 11.02
C TYR A 67 6.04 -8.52 11.96
N ARG A 68 6.92 -9.42 11.50
CA ARG A 68 7.99 -10.04 12.32
C ARG A 68 7.47 -10.54 13.69
N ARG A 69 6.37 -11.29 13.67
CA ARG A 69 5.66 -11.91 14.81
C ARG A 69 4.98 -10.95 15.80
N CYS A 70 5.59 -9.82 16.17
CA CYS A 70 5.04 -8.92 17.20
C CYS A 70 5.27 -7.42 16.95
N VAL A 71 5.91 -7.03 15.83
CA VAL A 71 6.16 -5.62 15.55
C VAL A 71 4.90 -5.00 14.94
N ARG A 72 4.39 -3.94 15.57
CA ARG A 72 3.24 -3.17 15.09
C ARG A 72 3.68 -1.76 14.67
N ARG A 73 3.36 -1.37 13.44
CA ARG A 73 3.65 -0.02 12.92
C ARG A 73 2.60 0.41 11.90
N CYS A 74 2.47 1.72 11.71
CA CYS A 74 1.61 2.31 10.68
C CYS A 74 2.41 2.60 9.40
N PHE A 75 1.80 2.34 8.24
CA PHE A 75 2.39 2.51 6.93
C PHE A 75 1.46 3.27 5.98
N ALA A 76 2.02 4.14 5.15
CA ALA A 76 1.32 4.92 4.13
C ALA A 76 1.56 4.33 2.73
N PRO A 77 0.51 3.96 1.98
CA PRO A 77 0.68 3.45 0.61
C PRO A 77 1.31 4.48 -0.33
N MET A 78 1.00 5.75 -0.10
CA MET A 78 1.53 6.87 -0.90
C MET A 78 3.03 7.13 -0.68
N LEU A 79 3.64 6.52 0.35
CA LEU A 79 5.09 6.57 0.57
C LEU A 79 5.82 5.32 0.02
N GLY A 80 5.11 4.41 -0.63
CA GLY A 80 5.70 3.18 -1.20
C GLY A 80 6.25 2.22 -0.14
N GLU A 81 5.78 2.30 1.11
CA GLU A 81 6.26 1.47 2.22
C GLU A 81 5.33 0.29 2.57
N ILE A 82 4.22 0.12 1.84
CA ILE A 82 3.28 -0.98 1.98
C ILE A 82 2.72 -1.40 0.62
N LYS A 83 2.61 -2.72 0.39
CA LYS A 83 2.09 -3.33 -0.83
C LYS A 83 1.19 -4.53 -0.50
N PRO A 84 0.13 -4.80 -1.28
CA PRO A 84 -0.67 -6.02 -1.12
C PRO A 84 0.15 -7.26 -1.46
N ASP A 85 -0.11 -8.38 -0.80
CA ASP A 85 0.52 -9.65 -1.14
C ASP A 85 -0.11 -10.25 -2.41
N THR A 86 0.34 -9.77 -3.57
CA THR A 86 -0.07 -10.24 -4.89
C THR A 86 1.10 -10.89 -5.63
N PRO A 87 0.85 -11.74 -6.65
CA PRO A 87 1.92 -12.27 -7.50
C PRO A 87 2.82 -11.19 -8.10
N HIS A 88 2.21 -10.08 -8.55
CA HIS A 88 2.96 -8.92 -9.06
C HIS A 88 3.89 -8.31 -8.03
N THR A 89 3.39 -8.01 -6.83
CA THR A 89 4.22 -7.46 -5.74
C THR A 89 5.37 -8.39 -5.38
N ARG A 90 5.14 -9.71 -5.33
CA ARG A 90 6.19 -10.70 -5.04
C ARG A 90 7.28 -10.75 -6.10
N HIS A 91 6.98 -10.40 -7.35
CA HIS A 91 7.98 -10.31 -8.42
C HIS A 91 8.88 -9.08 -8.29
N LEU A 92 8.42 -8.02 -7.61
CA LEU A 92 9.16 -6.77 -7.41
C LEU A 92 10.05 -6.77 -6.15
N LEU A 93 9.90 -7.76 -5.26
CA LEU A 93 10.64 -7.90 -4.00
C LEU A 93 12.00 -8.58 -4.19
#